data_AF-A0A428WQ01-F1
#
_entry.id   AF-A0A428WQ01-F1
#
_cell.length_a   1.000
_cell.length_b   1.000
_cell.length_c   1.000
_cell.angle_alpha   90.00
_cell.angle_beta   90.00
_cell.angle_gamma   90.00
#
_symmetry.space_group_name_H-M   'P 1'
#
loop_
_entity.id
_entity.type
_entity.pdbx_description
1 polymer ?
#
loop_
_entity_poly.entity_id
_entity_poly.type
_entity_poly.pdbx_seq_one_letter_code
_entity_poly.pdbx_strand_id
1 'polypeptide(L)'
;MSAASLPAILPDPTGAATPVEFAERLRALMTTRRRSLDSVAKRSKDAGTPISRATVHNLITAGGTPRQETVLGFLRGCGVPPREQIRWLITFNEIHPDGRRRP
;
A
#
# COMPACT_ATOMS: atom_id res chain seq x y z
N MET A 1 30.63 8.26 -12.02
CA MET A 1 29.43 8.81 -12.67
C MET A 1 28.39 7.70 -12.70
N SER A 2 27.46 7.71 -11.75
CA SER A 2 26.51 6.60 -11.56
C SER A 2 25.40 6.70 -12.60
N ALA A 3 25.24 5.64 -13.39
CA ALA A 3 24.11 5.47 -14.29
C ALA A 3 22.82 5.45 -13.47
N ALA A 4 21.98 6.48 -13.67
CA ALA A 4 20.61 6.49 -13.22
C ALA A 4 19.84 5.42 -14.02
N SER A 5 19.77 4.21 -13.47
CA SER A 5 18.80 3.21 -13.93
C SER A 5 17.42 3.84 -13.83
N LEU A 6 16.80 4.09 -14.98
CA LEU A 6 15.37 4.38 -15.09
C LEU A 6 14.62 3.31 -14.28
N PRO A 7 13.98 3.65 -13.15
CA PRO A 7 13.24 2.64 -12.44
C PRO A 7 12.01 2.34 -13.30
N ALA A 8 11.83 1.08 -13.66
CA ALA A 8 10.54 0.56 -14.08
C ALA A 8 9.48 1.20 -13.18
N ILE A 9 8.49 1.87 -13.79
CA ILE A 9 7.52 2.79 -13.17
C ILE A 9 6.72 2.03 -12.10
N LEU A 10 7.35 1.79 -10.95
CA LEU A 10 6.69 1.37 -9.73
C LEU A 10 6.10 2.65 -9.18
N PRO A 11 4.78 2.71 -8.93
CA PRO A 11 4.17 3.89 -8.36
C PRO A 11 4.91 4.20 -7.06
N ASP A 12 5.58 5.34 -7.05
CA ASP A 12 6.30 5.81 -5.88
C ASP A 12 5.25 6.30 -4.87
N PRO A 13 5.27 5.84 -3.61
CA PRO A 13 4.45 6.45 -2.57
C PRO A 13 4.82 7.92 -2.34
N THR A 14 6.06 8.33 -2.64
CA THR A 14 6.59 9.65 -2.31
C THR A 14 5.84 10.77 -3.05
N GLY A 15 5.19 11.65 -2.30
CA GLY A 15 4.44 12.80 -2.81
C GLY A 15 2.91 12.70 -2.73
N ALA A 16 2.34 11.66 -2.10
CA ALA A 16 0.94 11.73 -1.70
C ALA A 16 0.82 12.69 -0.51
N ALA A 17 0.08 13.78 -0.69
CA ALA A 17 -0.20 14.75 0.37
C ALA A 17 -1.54 14.48 1.05
N THR A 18 -2.40 13.66 0.43
CA THR A 18 -3.76 13.37 0.94
C THR A 18 -4.08 11.87 0.98
N PRO A 19 -5.04 11.44 1.82
CA PRO A 19 -5.52 10.05 1.86
C PRO A 19 -6.06 9.54 0.51
N VAL A 20 -6.69 10.42 -0.26
CA VAL A 20 -7.25 10.09 -1.57
C VAL A 20 -6.14 9.81 -2.58
N GLU A 21 -5.13 10.68 -2.65
CA GLU A 21 -3.95 10.47 -3.50
C GLU A 21 -3.20 9.19 -3.13
N PHE A 22 -3.11 8.87 -1.84
CA PHE A 22 -2.51 7.63 -1.38
C PHE A 22 -3.30 6.41 -1.85
N ALA A 23 -4.63 6.44 -1.75
CA ALA A 23 -5.50 5.37 -2.24
C ALA A 23 -5.38 5.16 -3.77
N GLU A 24 -5.28 6.25 -4.54
CA GLU A 24 -5.05 6.19 -5.98
C GLU A 24 -3.71 5.53 -6.32
N ARG A 25 -2.65 5.85 -5.57
CA ARG A 25 -1.34 5.20 -5.74
C ARG A 25 -1.37 3.72 -5.36
N LEU A 26 -2.08 3.33 -4.31
CA LEU A 26 -2.30 1.92 -3.97
C LEU A 26 -3.06 1.19 -5.09
N ARG A 27 -4.06 1.84 -5.69
CA ARG A 27 -4.80 1.30 -6.83
C ARG A 27 -3.88 1.12 -8.04
N ALA A 28 -3.06 2.13 -8.35
CA ALA A 28 -2.09 2.06 -9.44
C ALA A 28 -1.07 0.95 -9.23
N LEU A 29 -0.60 0.75 -7.99
CA LEU A 29 0.29 -0.35 -7.62
C LEU A 29 -0.34 -1.72 -7.90
N MET A 30 -1.58 -1.90 -7.44
CA MET A 30 -2.33 -3.14 -7.63
C MET A 30 -2.50 -3.46 -9.12
N THR A 31 -2.89 -2.45 -9.92
CA THR A 31 -3.08 -2.57 -11.38
C THR A 31 -1.76 -2.89 -12.09
N THR A 32 -0.68 -2.19 -11.76
CA THR A 32 0.66 -2.40 -12.35
C THR A 32 1.16 -3.81 -12.10
N ARG A 33 0.90 -4.34 -10.90
CA ARG A 33 1.23 -5.72 -10.52
C ARG A 33 0.20 -6.76 -11.01
N ARG A 34 -0.81 -6.35 -11.78
CA ARG A 34 -1.91 -7.17 -12.31
C ARG A 34 -2.60 -8.01 -11.23
N ARG A 35 -2.87 -7.41 -10.07
CA ARG A 35 -3.54 -8.08 -8.95
C ARG A 35 -5.02 -7.72 -8.91
N SER A 36 -5.85 -8.72 -8.62
CA SER A 36 -7.25 -8.51 -8.26
C SER A 36 -7.40 -8.36 -6.75
N LEU A 37 -8.54 -7.82 -6.31
CA LEU A 37 -8.87 -7.70 -4.89
C LEU A 37 -8.77 -9.04 -4.15
N ASP A 38 -9.25 -10.13 -4.76
CA ASP A 38 -9.18 -11.49 -4.18
C ASP A 38 -7.75 -11.99 -4.09
N SER A 39 -6.94 -11.71 -5.11
CA SER A 39 -5.54 -12.14 -5.14
C SER A 39 -4.74 -11.44 -4.04
N VAL A 40 -4.98 -10.14 -3.82
CA VAL A 40 -4.34 -9.38 -2.73
C VAL A 40 -4.75 -9.95 -1.37
N ALA A 41 -6.05 -10.14 -1.12
CA ALA A 41 -6.54 -10.68 0.15
C ALA A 41 -6.00 -12.09 0.45
N LYS A 42 -5.97 -12.96 -0.57
CA LYS A 42 -5.39 -14.31 -0.43
C LYS A 42 -3.90 -14.25 -0.09
N ARG A 43 -3.12 -13.48 -0.87
CA ARG A 43 -1.67 -13.37 -0.67
C ARG A 43 -1.29 -12.68 0.63
N SER A 44 -2.10 -11.74 1.11
CA SER A 44 -1.87 -11.11 2.41
C SER A 44 -2.03 -12.13 3.54
N LYS A 45 -3.04 -13.01 3.44
CA LYS A 45 -3.24 -14.12 4.37
C LYS A 45 -2.05 -15.08 4.34
N ASP A 46 -1.60 -15.47 3.15
CA ASP A 46 -0.43 -16.34 2.98
C ASP A 46 0.86 -15.71 3.54
N ALA A 47 0.96 -14.37 3.51
CA ALA A 47 2.07 -13.60 4.07
C ALA A 47 1.92 -13.29 5.58
N GLY A 48 0.92 -13.86 6.26
CA GLY A 48 0.72 -13.71 7.71
C GLY A 48 0.05 -12.39 8.14
N THR A 49 -0.55 -11.64 7.22
CA THR A 49 -1.30 -10.40 7.52
C THR A 49 -2.64 -10.42 6.78
N PRO A 50 -3.61 -11.20 7.27
CA PRO A 50 -4.87 -11.40 6.57
C PRO A 50 -5.68 -10.09 6.51
N ILE A 51 -6.10 -9.70 5.30
CA ILE A 51 -7.07 -8.62 5.10
C ILE A 51 -8.22 -9.12 4.24
N SER A 52 -9.42 -8.58 4.45
CA SER A 52 -10.60 -8.97 3.67
C SER A 52 -10.62 -8.29 2.30
N ARG A 53 -11.38 -8.85 1.34
CA ARG A 53 -11.64 -8.20 0.04
C ARG A 53 -12.23 -6.79 0.21
N ALA A 54 -13.17 -6.61 1.13
CA ALA A 54 -13.78 -5.31 1.43
C ALA A 54 -12.73 -4.32 1.96
N THR A 55 -11.80 -4.79 2.78
CA THR A 55 -10.68 -3.99 3.28
C THR A 55 -9.76 -3.54 2.14
N VAL A 56 -9.45 -4.42 1.18
CA VAL A 56 -8.68 -4.06 -0.02
C VAL A 56 -9.42 -3.00 -0.83
N HIS A 57 -10.73 -3.15 -1.02
CA HIS A 57 -11.56 -2.18 -1.73
C HIS A 57 -11.53 -0.81 -1.03
N ASN A 58 -11.77 -0.77 0.29
CA ASN A 58 -11.77 0.48 1.06
C ASN A 58 -10.43 1.22 1.00
N LEU A 59 -9.31 0.48 0.97
CA LEU A 59 -7.97 1.06 0.83
C LEU A 59 -7.80 1.80 -0.50
N ILE A 60 -8.29 1.24 -1.61
CA ILE A 60 -8.09 1.83 -2.95
C ILE A 60 -9.15 2.88 -3.31
N THR A 61 -10.21 3.02 -2.50
CA THR A 61 -11.26 4.04 -2.67
C THR A 61 -11.22 5.12 -1.60
N ALA A 62 -10.22 5.13 -0.71
CA ALA A 62 -10.14 6.02 0.45
C ALA A 62 -11.41 6.00 1.33
N GLY A 63 -12.06 4.83 1.48
CA GLY A 63 -13.35 4.67 2.16
C GLY A 63 -13.32 4.81 3.68
N GLY A 64 -12.26 5.38 4.25
CA GLY A 64 -12.02 5.56 5.68
C GLY A 64 -10.53 5.56 6.01
N THR A 65 -10.17 5.92 7.24
CA THR A 65 -8.77 5.89 7.72
C THR A 65 -8.34 4.45 7.97
N PRO A 66 -7.44 3.87 7.15
CA PRO A 66 -7.01 2.50 7.34
C PRO A 66 -6.04 2.41 8.52
N ARG A 67 -5.85 1.20 9.05
CA ARG A 67 -4.78 0.94 10.03
C ARG A 67 -3.47 0.67 9.31
N GLN A 68 -2.34 0.98 9.96
CA GLN A 68 -1.01 0.71 9.39
C GLN A 68 -0.83 -0.78 9.03
N GLU A 69 -1.28 -1.70 9.89
CA GLU A 69 -1.23 -3.15 9.65
C GLU A 69 -2.01 -3.56 8.40
N THR A 70 -3.14 -2.90 8.16
CA THR A 70 -3.98 -3.12 6.99
C THR A 70 -3.26 -2.71 5.70
N VAL A 71 -2.60 -1.55 5.72
CA VAL A 71 -1.76 -1.09 4.60
C VAL A 71 -0.61 -2.07 4.36
N LEU A 72 0.06 -2.52 5.41
CA LEU A 72 1.13 -3.51 5.32
C LEU A 72 0.64 -4.84 4.69
N GLY A 73 -0.52 -5.33 5.11
CA GLY A 73 -1.14 -6.53 4.54
C GLY A 73 -1.43 -6.37 3.03
N PHE A 74 -1.92 -5.22 2.62
CA PHE A 74 -2.13 -4.91 1.20
C PHE A 74 -0.83 -4.92 0.40
N LEU A 75 0.22 -4.27 0.91
CA LEU A 75 1.53 -4.20 0.25
C LEU A 75 2.17 -5.59 0.11
N ARG A 76 2.07 -6.42 1.16
CA ARG A 76 2.48 -7.83 1.13
C ARG A 76 1.67 -8.63 0.12
N GLY A 77 0.35 -8.44 0.08
CA GLY A 77 -0.53 -9.06 -0.91
C GLY A 77 -0.21 -8.66 -2.35
N CYS A 78 0.26 -7.42 -2.57
CA CYS A 78 0.77 -6.94 -3.85
C CYS A 78 2.17 -7.47 -4.20
N GLY A 79 2.88 -8.07 -3.24
CA GLY A 79 4.25 -8.57 -3.42
C GLY A 79 5.31 -7.47 -3.37
N VAL A 80 5.05 -6.36 -2.68
CA VAL A 80 6.02 -5.28 -2.48
C VAL A 80 7.12 -5.77 -1.54
N PRO A 81 8.43 -5.59 -1.85
CA PRO A 81 9.51 -6.02 -0.98
C PRO A 81 9.58 -5.17 0.31
N PRO A 82 10.09 -5.71 1.43
CA PRO A 82 10.10 -5.02 2.73
C PRO A 82 10.69 -3.61 2.71
N ARG A 83 11.77 -3.38 1.93
CA ARG A 83 12.39 -2.06 1.80
C ARG A 83 11.47 -1.02 1.17
N GLU A 84 10.67 -1.43 0.18
CA GLU A 84 9.66 -0.55 -0.43
C GLU A 84 8.48 -0.36 0.53
N GLN A 85 8.06 -1.41 1.27
CA GLN A 85 6.99 -1.30 2.26
C GLN A 85 7.26 -0.17 3.27
N ILE A 86 8.50 -0.03 3.74
CA ILE A 86 8.89 1.04 4.67
C ILE A 86 8.56 2.43 4.09
N ARG A 87 8.83 2.67 2.80
CA ARG A 87 8.55 3.97 2.15
C ARG A 87 7.05 4.29 2.10
N TRP A 88 6.24 3.27 1.82
CA TRP A 88 4.78 3.39 1.86
C TRP A 88 4.27 3.69 3.27
N LEU A 89 4.83 3.03 4.29
CA LEU A 89 4.44 3.26 5.68
C LEU A 89 4.87 4.63 6.22
N ILE A 90 6.02 5.16 5.78
CA ILE A 90 6.44 6.53 6.12
C ILE A 90 5.43 7.52 5.54
N THR A 91 5.15 7.43 4.24
CA THR A 91 4.18 8.32 3.57
C THR A 91 2.80 8.21 4.23
N PHE A 92 2.36 6.99 4.55
CA PHE A 92 1.10 6.74 5.26
C PHE A 92 1.05 7.46 6.62
N ASN A 93 2.13 7.45 7.40
CA ASN A 93 2.18 8.13 8.69
C ASN A 93 2.21 9.67 8.56
N GLU A 94 2.80 10.19 7.49
CA GLU A 94 2.79 11.63 7.20
C GLU A 94 1.38 12.14 6.88
N ILE A 95 0.60 11.39 6.09
CA ILE A 95 -0.77 11.76 5.72
C ILE A 95 -1.83 11.38 6.79
N HIS A 96 -1.51 10.42 7.66
CA HIS A 96 -2.40 9.95 8.73
C HIS A 96 -1.68 9.94 10.09
N PRO A 97 -1.47 11.11 10.71
CA PRO A 97 -0.79 11.20 12.01
C PRO A 97 -1.49 10.41 13.12
N ASP A 98 -2.82 10.21 13.01
CA ASP A 98 -3.66 9.43 13.93
C ASP A 98 -3.63 7.90 13.69
N GLY A 99 -3.03 7.44 12.60
CA GLY A 99 -2.85 6.01 12.28
C GLY A 99 -1.94 5.28 13.28
N ARG A 100 -1.26 6.04 14.15
CA ARG A 100 -0.35 5.59 15.22
C ARG A 100 -1.02 4.93 16.43
N ARG A 101 -2.32 4.64 16.44
CA ARG A 101 -2.93 3.99 17.61
C ARG A 101 -2.53 2.52 17.74
N ARG A 102 -1.49 2.32 18.55
CA ARG A 102 -1.37 1.19 19.46
C ARG A 102 -0.90 1.71 20.83
N PRO A 103 -1.68 1.58 21.92
CA PRO A 103 -1.14 1.30 23.24
C PRO A 103 -0.76 -0.20 23.33
#